data_AF-A0A7D5TJ52-F1
#
_entry.id   AF-A0A7D5TJ52-F1
#
_cell.length_a   1.000
_cell.length_b   1.000
_cell.length_c   1.000
_cell.angle_alpha   90.00
_cell.angle_beta   90.00
_cell.angle_gamma   90.00
#
_symmetry.space_group_name_H-M   'P 1'
#
loop_
_entity.id
_entity.type
_entity.pdbx_description
1 polymer ?
#
loop_
_entity_poly.entity_id
_entity_poly.type
_entity_poly.pdbx_seq_one_letter_code
_entity_poly.pdbx_strand_id
1 'polypeptide(L)' 'MFGDKIKKIEEKIKKLNALKADYRKELDEHHRELERKEISQEKYDKIKAKTEARMEKISKKISEKRAELEELKKAKK' A
#
# COMPACT_ATOMS: atom_id res chain seq x y z
N MET A 1 -18.22 1.82 21.79
CA MET A 1 -17.50 0.54 21.78
C MET A 1 -16.11 0.72 21.17
N PHE A 2 -15.05 0.61 21.96
CA PHE A 2 -13.66 0.66 21.45
C PHE A 2 -13.34 -0.51 20.50
N GLY A 3 -14.03 -1.65 20.67
CA GLY A 3 -13.89 -2.85 19.82
C GLY A 3 -14.24 -2.62 18.34
N ASP A 4 -15.34 -1.93 18.04
CA ASP A 4 -15.73 -1.64 16.66
C ASP A 4 -14.79 -0.67 15.94
N LYS A 5 -14.23 0.30 16.67
CA LYS A 5 -13.22 1.22 16.13
C LYS A 5 -11.93 0.49 15.79
N ILE A 6 -11.46 -0.39 16.68
CA ILE A 6 -10.29 -1.26 16.47
C ILE A 6 -10.49 -2.14 15.22
N LYS A 7 -11.63 -2.86 15.13
CA LYS A 7 -11.95 -3.70 13.97
C LYS A 7 -11.93 -2.91 12.65
N LYS A 8 -12.57 -1.74 12.61
CA LYS A 8 -12.59 -0.86 11.43
C LYS A 8 -11.19 -0.42 11.01
N ILE A 9 -10.29 -0.14 11.95
CA ILE A 9 -8.90 0.25 11.65
C ILE A 9 -8.11 -0.95 11.13
N GLU A 10 -8.28 -2.14 11.73
CA GLU A 10 -7.64 -3.37 11.25
C GLU A 10 -8.09 -3.72 9.83
N GLU A 11 -9.38 -3.58 9.52
CA GLU A 11 -9.89 -3.75 8.14
C GLU A 11 -9.31 -2.73 7.16
N LYS A 12 -9.19 -1.46 7.57
CA LYS A 12 -8.55 -0.43 6.74
C LYS A 12 -7.08 -0.76 6.47
N ILE A 13 -6.34 -1.22 7.48
CA ILE A 13 -4.96 -1.66 7.31
C ILE A 13 -4.88 -2.84 6.34
N LYS A 14 -5.78 -3.83 6.44
CA LYS A 14 -5.84 -4.95 5.49
C LYS A 14 -6.09 -4.47 4.06
N LYS A 15 -7.06 -3.58 3.85
CA LYS A 15 -7.36 -3.00 2.52
C LYS A 15 -6.17 -2.23 1.94
N LEU A 16 -5.47 -1.45 2.78
CA LEU A 16 -4.28 -0.72 2.35
C LEU A 16 -3.13 -1.67 1.98
N ASN A 17 -2.94 -2.77 2.71
CA ASN A 17 -1.94 -3.78 2.36
C ASN A 17 -2.30 -4.50 1.05
N ALA A 18 -3.57 -4.82 0.83
CA ALA A 18 -4.04 -5.41 -0.43
C ALA A 18 -3.76 -4.45 -1.60
N LEU A 19 -4.12 -3.18 -1.46
CA LEU A 19 -3.85 -2.15 -2.47
C LEU A 19 -2.35 -2.00 -2.78
N LYS A 20 -1.49 -2.09 -1.77
CA LYS A 20 -0.02 -2.09 -1.97
C LYS A 20 0.45 -3.32 -2.74
N ALA A 21 -0.15 -4.49 -2.49
CA ALA A 21 0.16 -5.71 -3.23
C ALA A 21 -0.31 -5.63 -4.69
N ASP A 22 -1.47 -5.03 -4.96
CA ASP A 22 -1.96 -4.81 -6.32
C ASP A 22 -1.04 -3.88 -7.11
N TYR A 23 -0.60 -2.76 -6.52
CA TYR A 23 0.40 -1.88 -7.16
C TYR A 23 1.72 -2.59 -7.46
N ARG A 24 2.13 -3.53 -6.61
CA ARG A 24 3.33 -4.33 -6.87
C ARG A 24 3.13 -5.26 -8.06
N LYS A 25 1.97 -5.92 -8.16
CA LYS A 25 1.62 -6.77 -9.32
C LYS A 25 1.59 -5.96 -10.61
N GLU A 26 0.99 -4.77 -10.60
CA GLU A 26 0.97 -3.86 -11.75
C GLU A 26 2.41 -3.51 -12.20
N LEU A 27 3.31 -3.29 -11.25
CA LEU A 27 4.72 -3.01 -11.54
C LEU A 27 5.46 -4.22 -12.11
N ASP A 28 5.19 -5.43 -11.59
CA ASP A 28 5.69 -6.70 -12.13
C ASP A 28 5.18 -6.94 -13.56
N GLU A 29 3.92 -6.59 -13.86
CA GLU A 29 3.36 -6.68 -15.21
C GLU A 29 4.06 -5.72 -16.17
N HIS A 30 4.24 -4.46 -15.78
CA HIS A 30 5.01 -3.49 -16.57
C HIS A 30 6.47 -3.89 -16.75
N HIS A 31 7.08 -4.57 -15.77
CA HIS A 31 8.43 -5.11 -15.92
C HIS A 31 8.47 -6.20 -17.00
N ARG A 32 7.46 -7.08 -17.05
CA ARG A 32 7.36 -8.10 -18.11
C ARG A 32 7.14 -7.47 -19.49
N GLU A 33 6.35 -6.41 -19.58
CA GLU A 33 6.19 -5.65 -20.84
C GLU A 33 7.52 -5.06 -21.29
N LEU A 34 8.36 -4.57 -20.37
CA LEU A 34 9.70 -4.09 -20.66
C LEU A 34 10.61 -5.23 -21.15
N GLU A 35 10.59 -6.40 -20.49
CA GLU A 35 11.36 -7.58 -20.91
C GLU A 35 10.96 -8.07 -22.31
N ARG A 36 9.65 -7.97 -22.63
CA ARG A 36 9.10 -8.24 -23.96
C ARG A 36 9.34 -7.13 -24.99
N LYS A 37 9.95 -6.01 -24.56
CA LYS A 37 10.19 -4.81 -25.37
C LYS A 37 8.91 -4.14 -25.90
N GLU A 38 7.78 -4.35 -25.21
CA GLU A 38 6.49 -3.71 -25.50
C GLU A 38 6.46 -2.25 -25.02
N ILE A 39 7.28 -1.92 -24.02
CA ILE A 39 7.51 -0.55 -23.55
C ILE A 39 9.00 -0.23 -23.50
N SER A 40 9.33 1.07 -23.59
CA SER A 40 10.71 1.54 -23.42
C SER A 40 11.11 1.58 -21.95
N GLN A 41 12.42 1.47 -21.69
CA GLN A 41 13.01 1.65 -20.36
C GLN A 41 12.56 2.97 -19.71
N GLU A 42 12.59 4.07 -20.46
CA GLU A 42 12.14 5.38 -19.97
C GLU A 42 10.66 5.38 -19.53
N LYS A 43 9.79 4.69 -20.29
CA LYS A 43 8.38 4.56 -19.94
C LYS A 43 8.20 3.72 -18.68
N TYR A 44 8.93 2.62 -18.57
CA TYR A 44 8.94 1.77 -17.38
C TYR A 44 9.43 2.55 -16.14
N ASP A 45 10.52 3.31 -16.24
CA ASP A 45 11.06 4.09 -15.11
C ASP A 45 10.08 5.15 -14.61
N LYS A 46 9.35 5.82 -15.52
CA LYS A 46 8.27 6.76 -15.15
C LYS A 46 7.14 6.06 -14.40
N ILE A 47 6.72 4.88 -14.87
CA ILE A 47 5.68 4.08 -14.23
C ILE A 47 6.15 3.62 -12.85
N LYS A 48 7.36 3.04 -12.79
CA LYS A 48 8.00 2.58 -11.56
C LYS A 48 8.05 3.68 -10.51
N ALA A 49 8.59 4.85 -10.84
CA ALA A 49 8.69 5.97 -9.91
C ALA A 49 7.31 6.43 -9.38
N LYS A 50 6.30 6.48 -10.26
CA LYS A 50 4.92 6.85 -9.87
C LYS A 50 4.28 5.81 -8.95
N THR A 51 4.47 4.53 -9.25
CA THR A 51 3.91 3.43 -8.48
C THR A 51 4.61 3.28 -7.13
N GLU A 52 5.93 3.41 -7.08
CA GLU A 52 6.70 3.46 -5.83
C GLU A 52 6.25 4.62 -4.93
N ALA A 53 6.08 5.83 -5.49
CA ALA A 53 5.56 6.97 -4.74
C ALA A 53 4.15 6.74 -4.17
N ARG A 54 3.28 6.03 -4.92
CA ARG A 54 1.95 5.63 -4.44
C ARG A 54 2.04 4.61 -3.31
N MET A 55 2.89 3.59 -3.46
CA MET A 55 3.14 2.56 -2.44
C MET A 55 3.74 3.16 -1.16
N GLU A 56 4.60 4.17 -1.27
CA GLU A 56 5.14 4.89 -0.12
C GLU A 56 4.03 5.63 0.64
N LYS A 57 3.17 6.37 -0.08
CA LYS A 57 2.01 7.05 0.53
C LYS A 57 1.08 6.07 1.25
N ILE A 58 0.87 4.89 0.68
CA ILE A 58 0.07 3.83 1.33
C ILE A 58 0.77 3.30 2.57
N SER A 59 2.09 3.12 2.51
CA SER A 59 2.89 2.65 3.65
C SER A 59 2.83 3.65 4.80
N LYS A 60 2.92 4.96 4.54
CA LYS A 60 2.72 6.01 5.54
C LYS A 60 1.33 5.92 6.19
N LYS A 61 0.27 5.79 5.37
CA LYS A 61 -1.10 5.60 5.88
C LYS A 61 -1.27 4.35 6.74
N ILE A 62 -0.63 3.24 6.37
CA ILE A 62 -0.64 2.02 7.18
C ILE A 62 0.02 2.28 8.54
N SER A 63 1.17 2.95 8.56
CA SER A 63 1.88 3.29 9.80
C SER A 63 1.04 4.19 10.70
N GLU A 64 0.43 5.24 10.15
CA GLU A 64 -0.49 6.12 10.89
C GLU A 64 -1.66 5.34 11.50
N LYS A 65 -2.27 4.44 10.71
CA LYS A 65 -3.39 3.61 11.18
C LYS A 65 -2.96 2.58 12.22
N ARG A 66 -1.73 2.07 12.15
CA ARG A 66 -1.15 1.19 13.17
C ARG A 66 -0.89 1.93 14.48
N ALA A 67 -0.39 3.16 14.42
CA ALA A 67 -0.24 4.01 15.60
C ALA A 67 -1.60 4.29 16.26
N GLU A 68 -2.60 4.71 15.47
CA GLU A 68 -3.99 4.92 15.95
C GLU A 68 -4.58 3.64 16.59
N LEU A 69 -4.31 2.47 16.00
CA LEU A 69 -4.72 1.18 16.55
C LEU A 69 -4.05 0.89 17.90
N GLU A 70 -2.77 1.19 18.02
CA GLU A 70 -1.99 0.96 19.25
C GLU A 70 -2.47 1.87 20.39
N GLU A 71 -2.71 3.15 20.10
CA GLU A 71 -3.27 4.11 21.06
C GLU A 71 -4.65 3.66 21.55
N LEU A 72 -5.53 3.22 20.64
CA LEU A 72 -6.85 2.71 21.01
C LEU A 72 -6.78 1.40 21.82
N LYS A 73 -5.79 0.55 21.54
CA LYS A 73 -5.54 -0.67 22.33
C LYS A 73 -5.03 -0.33 23.73
N LYS A 74 -4.16 0.68 23.86
CA LYS A 74 -3.69 1.20 25.16
C LYS A 74 -4.82 1.84 25.96
N ALA A 75 -5.66 2.66 25.33
CA ALA A 75 -6.80 3.33 25.98
C ALA A 75 -7.95 2.38 26.39
N LYS A 76 -7.98 1.16 25.85
CA LYS A 76 -8.93 0.10 26.26
C LYS A 76 -8.44 -0.66 27.51
N LYS A 77 -7.14 -0.63 27.81
CA LYS A 77 -6.51 -1.31 28.93
C LYS A 77 -6.60 -0.45 30.19
#